data_AF-A0A452YJY0-F1
#
_entry.id   AF-A0A452YJY0-F1
#
_cell.length_a   1.000
_cell.length_b   1.000
_cell.length_c   1.000
_cell.angle_alpha   90.00
_cell.angle_beta   90.00
_cell.angle_gamma   90.00
#
_symmetry.space_group_name_H-M   'P 1'
#
loop_
_entity.id
_entity.type
_entity.pdbx_description
1 polymer ?
#
loop_
_entity_poly.entity_id
_entity_poly.type
_entity_poly.pdbx_seq_one_letter_code
_entity_poly.pdbx_strand_id
1 'polypeptide(L)'
;MISIQNRNTFLCAAVKGPEESFKKTIEVDRLIDMLRDANPRELDLIVVENILAFSEGFWVRLAARIDLCKLDDDKKDYEELAENVMNIVDRVVHKTDEKIEQSTDVLKAIISPVMNEGEDAMWPPRNPEALILMEKEISNREKEGQLDESFLSEVNAQLRLKTK
;
A
#
# COMPACT_ATOMS: atom_id res chain seq x y z
N MET A 1 -24.53 -36.33 -36.20
CA MET A 1 -23.39 -37.05 -35.61
C MET A 1 -22.37 -35.99 -35.21
N ILE A 2 -22.30 -35.68 -33.92
CA ILE A 2 -21.49 -34.57 -33.38
C ILE A 2 -20.06 -35.09 -33.25
N SER A 3 -19.12 -34.47 -33.98
CA SER A 3 -17.69 -34.70 -33.78
C SER A 3 -17.13 -33.53 -32.97
N ILE A 4 -16.97 -33.75 -31.67
CA ILE A 4 -16.29 -32.81 -30.77
C ILE A 4 -14.79 -32.93 -31.06
N GLN A 5 -14.25 -32.03 -31.87
CA GLN A 5 -12.81 -31.92 -32.08
C GLN A 5 -12.23 -31.12 -30.92
N ASN A 6 -11.54 -31.85 -30.04
CA ASN A 6 -10.94 -31.36 -28.82
C ASN A 6 -9.94 -30.23 -29.14
N ARG A 7 -10.32 -28.97 -28.90
CA ARG A 7 -9.40 -27.84 -28.94
C ARG A 7 -8.56 -27.88 -27.67
N ASN A 8 -7.43 -28.57 -27.72
CA ASN A 8 -6.35 -28.38 -26.76
C ASN A 8 -5.79 -26.97 -26.94
N THR A 9 -6.44 -26.00 -26.31
CA THR A 9 -5.85 -24.70 -26.00
C THR A 9 -4.79 -25.00 -24.94
N PHE A 10 -3.54 -25.18 -25.36
CA PHE A 10 -2.41 -25.06 -24.44
C PHE A 10 -2.39 -23.61 -23.97
N LEU A 11 -3.11 -23.34 -22.88
CA LEU A 11 -2.80 -22.25 -21.98
C LEU A 11 -1.40 -22.55 -21.47
N CYS A 12 -0.40 -21.96 -22.11
CA CYS A 12 0.91 -21.81 -21.50
C CYS A 12 0.71 -20.85 -20.34
N ALA A 13 0.31 -21.39 -19.18
CA ALA A 13 0.61 -20.77 -17.92
C ALA A 13 2.13 -20.61 -17.94
N ALA A 14 2.61 -19.37 -18.11
CA ALA A 14 4.00 -19.07 -17.92
C ALA A 14 4.34 -19.51 -16.48
N VAL A 15 4.90 -20.70 -16.36
CA VAL A 15 5.62 -21.12 -15.17
C VAL A 15 6.68 -20.05 -15.03
N LYS A 16 6.55 -19.20 -14.00
CA LYS A 16 7.61 -18.26 -13.60
C LYS A 16 8.89 -19.08 -13.51
N GLY A 17 9.76 -18.91 -14.50
CA GLY A 17 10.90 -19.79 -14.67
C GLY A 17 11.87 -19.63 -13.49
N PRO A 18 12.73 -20.63 -13.23
CA PRO A 18 13.76 -20.52 -12.20
C PRO A 18 14.58 -19.23 -12.33
N GLU A 19 14.84 -18.75 -13.54
CA GLU A 19 15.55 -17.50 -13.82
C GLU A 19 14.88 -16.24 -13.20
N GLU A 20 13.55 -16.18 -13.18
CA GLU A 20 12.83 -15.06 -12.54
C GLU A 20 12.94 -15.09 -11.02
N SER A 21 12.91 -16.28 -10.40
CA SER A 21 13.12 -16.42 -8.96
C SER A 21 14.55 -16.04 -8.56
N PHE A 22 15.56 -16.44 -9.34
CA PHE A 22 16.95 -16.06 -9.09
C PHE A 22 17.16 -14.56 -9.20
N LYS A 23 16.60 -13.92 -10.23
CA LYS A 23 16.69 -12.46 -10.40
C LYS A 23 16.11 -11.72 -9.21
N LYS A 24 14.95 -12.17 -8.69
CA LYS A 24 14.34 -11.59 -7.49
C LYS A 24 15.23 -11.75 -6.25
N THR A 25 15.86 -12.90 -6.07
CA THR A 25 16.80 -13.11 -4.95
C THR A 25 17.98 -12.14 -5.03
N ILE A 26 18.53 -11.92 -6.23
CA ILE A 26 19.63 -10.98 -6.46
C ILE A 26 19.21 -9.54 -6.12
N GLU A 27 18.01 -9.14 -6.51
CA GLU A 27 17.48 -7.80 -6.21
C GLU A 27 17.29 -7.59 -4.70
N VAL A 28 16.73 -8.57 -3.99
CA VAL A 28 16.61 -8.54 -2.52
C VAL A 28 18.00 -8.47 -1.86
N ASP A 29 18.96 -9.26 -2.34
CA ASP A 29 20.33 -9.24 -1.83
C ASP A 29 20.99 -7.86 -1.97
N ARG A 30 20.83 -7.22 -3.14
CA ARG A 30 21.32 -5.86 -3.36
C ARG A 30 20.66 -4.84 -2.44
N LEU A 31 19.36 -4.97 -2.21
CA LEU A 31 18.65 -4.09 -1.28
C LEU A 31 19.17 -4.26 0.15
N ILE A 32 19.43 -5.49 0.60
CA ILE A 32 20.04 -5.75 1.91
C ILE A 32 21.43 -5.10 2.01
N ASP A 33 22.25 -5.22 0.96
CA ASP A 33 23.58 -4.59 0.93
C ASP A 33 23.47 -3.06 1.02
N MET A 34 22.55 -2.44 0.26
CA MET A 34 22.30 -1.00 0.33
C MET A 34 21.84 -0.53 1.71
N LEU A 35 20.93 -1.27 2.34
CA LEU A 35 20.42 -0.95 3.68
C LEU A 35 21.52 -1.05 4.74
N ARG A 36 22.39 -2.06 4.63
CA ARG A 36 23.50 -2.26 5.56
C ARG A 36 24.55 -1.17 5.47
N ASP A 37 24.84 -0.69 4.26
CA ASP A 37 25.88 0.31 4.02
C ASP A 37 25.39 1.76 4.21
N ALA A 38 24.07 1.95 4.35
CA ALA A 38 23.45 3.26 4.49
C ALA A 38 23.69 3.90 5.86
N ASN A 39 23.84 5.22 5.89
CA ASN A 39 23.75 5.97 7.14
C ASN A 39 22.28 6.15 7.57
N PRO A 40 21.98 6.57 8.82
CA PRO A 40 20.60 6.64 9.32
C PRO A 40 19.62 7.45 8.46
N ARG A 41 20.07 8.55 7.83
CA ARG A 41 19.19 9.36 6.96
C ARG A 41 18.94 8.70 5.61
N GLU A 42 19.95 8.02 5.07
CA GLU A 42 19.83 7.25 3.83
C GLU A 42 18.95 6.02 4.04
N LEU A 43 19.06 5.37 5.20
CA LEU A 43 18.25 4.21 5.57
C LEU A 43 16.76 4.55 5.52
N ASP A 44 16.35 5.65 6.15
CA ASP A 44 14.95 6.12 6.12
C ASP A 44 14.45 6.28 4.68
N LEU A 45 15.24 6.92 3.81
CA LEU A 45 14.87 7.15 2.41
C LEU A 45 14.77 5.86 1.61
N ILE A 46 15.76 4.97 1.73
CA ILE A 46 15.79 3.69 1.02
C ILE A 46 14.57 2.85 1.42
N VAL A 47 14.22 2.83 2.72
CA VAL A 47 13.04 2.09 3.19
C VAL A 47 11.75 2.69 2.63
N VAL A 48 11.59 4.01 2.66
CA VAL A 48 10.38 4.66 2.13
C VAL A 48 10.23 4.42 0.62
N GLU A 49 11.30 4.57 -0.16
CA GLU A 49 11.27 4.38 -1.62
C GLU A 49 11.01 2.94 -2.03
N ASN A 50 11.39 1.98 -1.20
CA ASN A 50 11.27 0.55 -1.47
C ASN A 50 10.22 -0.13 -0.59
N ILE A 51 9.22 0.60 -0.07
CA ILE A 51 8.27 0.08 0.93
C ILE A 51 7.60 -1.25 0.52
N LEU A 52 7.30 -1.43 -0.76
CA LEU A 52 6.68 -2.64 -1.31
C LEU A 52 7.64 -3.84 -1.43
N ALA A 53 8.95 -3.61 -1.32
CA ALA A 53 9.97 -4.65 -1.39
C ALA A 53 10.11 -5.43 -0.07
N PHE A 54 9.69 -4.85 1.07
CA PHE A 54 9.74 -5.45 2.42
C PHE A 54 8.65 -6.52 2.65
N SER A 55 8.55 -7.44 1.70
CA SER A 55 7.66 -8.60 1.72
C SER A 55 8.22 -9.73 2.59
N GLU A 56 7.43 -10.78 2.83
CA GLU A 56 7.89 -12.02 3.48
C GLU A 56 9.21 -12.55 2.89
N GLY A 57 9.35 -12.50 1.55
CA GLY A 57 10.56 -12.95 0.87
C GLY A 57 11.81 -12.15 1.23
N PHE A 58 11.67 -10.85 1.52
CA PHE A 58 12.78 -10.03 2.02
C PHE A 58 13.23 -10.50 3.40
N TRP A 59 12.29 -10.66 4.33
CA TRP A 59 12.58 -11.06 5.70
C TRP A 59 13.17 -12.46 5.79
N VAL A 60 12.66 -13.42 4.99
CA VAL A 60 13.23 -14.76 4.88
C VAL A 60 14.66 -14.71 4.33
N ARG A 61 14.94 -13.86 3.34
CA ARG A 61 16.31 -13.73 2.79
C ARG A 61 17.27 -13.10 3.78
N LEU A 62 16.83 -12.10 4.53
CA LEU A 62 17.61 -11.46 5.60
C LEU A 62 17.93 -12.45 6.72
N ALA A 63 16.94 -13.23 7.17
CA ALA A 63 17.15 -14.31 8.14
C ALA A 63 18.18 -15.33 7.65
N ALA A 64 18.09 -15.74 6.38
CA ALA A 64 19.07 -16.64 5.78
C ALA A 64 20.49 -16.04 5.73
N ARG A 65 20.64 -14.71 5.64
CA ARG A 65 21.97 -14.07 5.73
C ARG A 65 22.49 -14.04 7.16
N ILE A 66 21.62 -13.76 8.13
CA ILE A 66 21.94 -13.83 9.56
C ILE A 66 22.45 -15.23 9.93
N ASP A 67 21.80 -16.28 9.45
CA ASP A 67 22.19 -17.68 9.70
C ASP A 67 23.54 -18.06 9.07
N LEU A 68 23.98 -17.32 8.03
CA LEU A 68 25.26 -17.53 7.36
C LEU A 68 26.41 -16.71 7.96
N CYS A 69 26.13 -15.81 8.92
CA CYS A 69 27.16 -15.06 9.63
C CYS A 69 28.06 -16.01 10.43
N LYS A 70 29.38 -15.77 10.35
CA LYS A 70 30.38 -16.54 11.10
C LYS A 70 30.78 -15.89 12.41
N LEU A 71 30.60 -14.58 12.51
CA LEU A 71 30.92 -13.77 13.68
C LEU A 71 29.64 -13.32 14.37
N ASP A 72 29.65 -13.33 15.71
CA ASP A 72 28.51 -12.87 16.50
C ASP A 72 28.25 -11.37 16.31
N ASP A 73 29.31 -10.58 16.08
CA ASP A 73 29.19 -9.14 15.77
C ASP A 73 28.43 -8.92 14.45
N ASP A 74 28.78 -9.65 13.38
CA ASP A 74 28.09 -9.55 12.09
C ASP A 74 26.60 -9.93 12.24
N LYS A 75 26.31 -10.95 13.04
CA LYS A 75 24.93 -11.37 13.33
C LYS A 75 24.17 -10.25 14.03
N LYS A 76 24.77 -9.62 15.04
CA LYS A 76 24.16 -8.53 15.79
C LYS A 76 23.88 -7.31 14.91
N ASP A 77 24.80 -6.96 14.01
CA ASP A 77 24.62 -5.85 13.07
C ASP A 77 23.39 -6.06 12.17
N TYR A 78 23.17 -7.29 11.68
CA TYR A 78 21.99 -7.62 10.88
C TYR A 78 20.69 -7.66 11.70
N GLU A 79 20.74 -8.09 12.96
CA GLU A 79 19.58 -8.04 13.87
C GLU A 79 19.16 -6.59 14.14
N GLU A 80 20.12 -5.70 14.41
CA GLU A 80 19.86 -4.26 14.58
C GLU A 80 19.34 -3.63 13.28
N LEU A 81 19.91 -4.00 12.13
CA LEU A 81 19.39 -3.57 10.83
C LEU A 81 17.93 -3.98 10.63
N ALA A 82 17.57 -5.23 10.96
CA ALA A 82 16.22 -5.74 10.83
C ALA A 82 15.23 -4.95 11.72
N GLU A 83 15.61 -4.67 12.96
CA GLU A 83 14.82 -3.87 13.89
C GLU A 83 14.61 -2.44 13.36
N ASN A 84 15.69 -1.79 12.88
CA ASN A 84 15.62 -0.45 12.33
C ASN A 84 14.70 -0.37 11.10
N VAL A 85 14.87 -1.29 10.14
CA VAL A 85 14.02 -1.35 8.95
C VAL A 85 12.56 -1.59 9.33
N MET A 86 12.29 -2.53 10.24
CA MET A 86 10.93 -2.83 10.69
C MET A 86 10.26 -1.62 11.35
N ASN A 87 10.99 -0.89 12.19
CA ASN A 87 10.50 0.31 12.86
C ASN A 87 10.14 1.43 11.87
N ILE A 88 10.90 1.58 10.77
CA ILE A 88 10.59 2.56 9.73
C ILE A 88 9.36 2.12 8.92
N VAL A 89 9.30 0.85 8.52
CA VAL A 89 8.14 0.27 7.81
C VAL A 89 6.86 0.46 8.61
N ASP A 90 6.87 0.13 9.90
CA ASP A 90 5.73 0.26 10.80
C ASP A 90 5.23 1.71 10.87
N ARG A 91 6.14 2.68 11.02
CA ARG A 91 5.79 4.11 11.00
C ARG A 91 5.16 4.56 9.69
N VAL A 92 5.66 4.07 8.55
CA VAL A 92 5.10 4.40 7.22
C VAL A 92 3.70 3.84 7.06
N VAL A 93 3.49 2.59 7.47
CA VAL A 93 2.17 1.93 7.44
C VAL A 93 1.20 2.70 8.34
N HIS A 94 1.56 2.95 9.59
CA HIS A 94 0.68 3.63 10.54
C HIS A 94 0.28 5.03 10.07
N LYS A 95 1.25 5.81 9.57
CA LYS A 95 0.97 7.15 9.03
C LYS A 95 0.10 7.12 7.77
N THR A 96 0.21 6.05 6.98
CA THR A 96 -0.63 5.86 5.80
C THR A 96 -2.07 5.53 6.22
N ASP A 97 -2.23 4.64 7.19
CA ASP A 97 -3.54 4.27 7.74
C ASP A 97 -4.24 5.49 8.35
N GLU A 98 -3.54 6.27 9.19
CA GLU A 98 -4.06 7.52 9.75
C GLU A 98 -4.55 8.49 8.67
N LYS A 99 -3.81 8.61 7.56
CA LYS A 99 -4.16 9.51 6.46
C LYS A 99 -5.37 9.02 5.66
N ILE A 100 -5.49 7.71 5.47
CA ILE A 100 -6.66 7.08 4.85
C ILE A 100 -7.89 7.30 5.73
N GLU A 101 -7.78 7.09 7.04
CA GLU A 101 -8.87 7.32 8.00
C GLU A 101 -9.30 8.79 8.03
N GLN A 102 -8.35 9.72 8.12
CA GLN A 102 -8.63 11.16 8.07
C GLN A 102 -9.36 11.56 6.78
N SER A 103 -8.89 11.09 5.61
CA SER A 103 -9.55 11.36 4.34
C SER A 103 -10.95 10.76 4.28
N THR A 104 -11.12 9.56 4.84
CA THR A 104 -12.42 8.88 4.90
C THR A 104 -13.40 9.64 5.80
N ASP A 105 -12.96 10.16 6.93
CA ASP A 105 -13.81 10.91 7.86
C ASP A 105 -14.19 12.29 7.31
N VAL A 106 -13.27 12.95 6.59
CA VAL A 106 -13.59 14.16 5.80
C VAL A 106 -14.66 13.84 4.75
N LEU A 107 -14.48 12.77 3.98
CA LEU A 107 -15.46 12.37 2.96
C LEU A 107 -16.82 12.04 3.57
N LYS A 108 -16.86 11.24 4.66
CA LYS A 108 -18.09 10.89 5.38
C LYS A 108 -18.84 12.14 5.84
N ALA A 109 -18.13 13.11 6.42
CA ALA A 109 -18.75 14.34 6.87
C ALA A 109 -19.35 15.16 5.71
N ILE A 110 -18.66 15.21 4.57
CA ILE A 110 -19.19 15.85 3.35
C ILE A 110 -20.47 15.18 2.89
N ILE A 111 -20.50 13.84 2.79
CA ILE A 111 -21.66 13.11 2.26
C ILE A 111 -22.76 12.87 3.31
N SER A 112 -22.49 13.08 4.59
CA SER A 112 -23.44 12.82 5.68
C SER A 112 -24.81 13.46 5.49
N PRO A 113 -24.95 14.71 5.00
CA PRO A 113 -26.26 15.34 4.81
C PRO A 113 -27.14 14.62 3.79
N VAL A 114 -26.54 13.88 2.84
CA VAL A 114 -27.26 13.15 1.78
C VAL A 114 -27.38 11.65 2.04
N MET A 115 -26.81 11.16 3.16
CA MET A 115 -26.96 9.78 3.60
C MET A 115 -28.24 9.65 4.45
N ASN A 116 -29.25 8.93 3.96
CA ASN A 116 -30.41 8.57 4.76
C ASN A 116 -30.08 7.32 5.61
N GLU A 117 -30.22 7.40 6.93
CA GLU A 117 -30.05 6.23 7.80
C GLU A 117 -31.12 5.17 7.48
N GLY A 118 -30.70 4.01 6.96
CA GLY A 118 -31.55 2.82 6.83
C GLY A 118 -32.28 2.61 5.50
N GLU A 119 -32.15 3.51 4.52
CA GLU A 119 -32.62 3.30 3.14
C GLU A 119 -31.45 3.18 2.17
N ASP A 120 -31.64 2.39 1.10
CA ASP A 120 -30.67 2.32 0.00
C ASP A 120 -30.49 3.72 -0.59
N ALA A 121 -29.28 4.27 -0.50
CA ALA A 121 -29.05 5.69 -0.78
C ALA A 121 -29.44 6.01 -2.22
N MET A 122 -30.50 6.81 -2.41
CA MET A 122 -30.92 7.24 -3.74
C MET A 122 -29.87 8.18 -4.33
N TRP A 123 -29.09 7.66 -5.29
CA TRP A 123 -28.07 8.41 -6.01
C TRP A 123 -28.51 8.72 -7.45
N PRO A 124 -28.42 9.98 -7.92
CA PRO A 124 -27.90 11.16 -7.21
C PRO A 124 -28.90 11.71 -6.16
N PRO A 125 -28.40 12.37 -5.09
CA PRO A 125 -29.25 12.99 -4.07
C PRO A 125 -30.14 14.09 -4.68
N ARG A 126 -31.41 14.14 -4.27
CA ARG A 126 -32.40 15.09 -4.83
C ARG A 126 -32.94 16.09 -3.80
N ASN A 127 -32.66 15.91 -2.52
CA ASN A 127 -33.13 16.82 -1.47
C ASN A 127 -32.35 18.16 -1.56
N PRO A 128 -33.01 19.28 -1.89
CA PRO A 128 -32.33 20.57 -2.03
C PRO A 128 -31.65 21.05 -0.73
N GLU A 129 -32.25 20.80 0.43
CA GLU A 129 -31.70 21.21 1.72
C GLU A 129 -30.43 20.43 2.05
N ALA A 130 -30.45 19.11 1.82
CA ALA A 130 -29.28 18.25 2.00
C ALA A 130 -28.11 18.66 1.08
N LEU A 131 -28.42 19.02 -0.17
CA LEU A 131 -27.42 19.49 -1.13
C LEU A 131 -26.78 20.82 -0.69
N ILE A 132 -27.57 21.76 -0.17
CA ILE A 132 -27.05 23.03 0.38
C ILE A 132 -26.12 22.77 1.57
N LEU A 133 -26.47 21.83 2.45
CA LEU A 133 -25.63 21.45 3.60
C LEU A 133 -24.31 20.80 3.15
N MET A 134 -24.36 19.90 2.16
CA MET A 134 -23.17 19.28 1.58
C MET A 134 -22.25 20.32 0.91
N GLU A 135 -22.80 21.24 0.12
CA GLU A 135 -22.04 22.32 -0.54
C GLU A 135 -21.37 23.25 0.48
N LYS A 136 -22.08 23.57 1.57
CA LYS A 136 -21.53 24.34 2.69
C LYS A 136 -20.37 23.60 3.37
N GLU A 137 -20.49 22.30 3.58
CA GLU A 137 -19.42 21.49 4.17
C GLU A 137 -18.19 21.46 3.27
N ILE A 138 -18.35 21.21 1.97
CA ILE A 138 -17.26 21.29 0.98
C ILE A 138 -16.54 22.65 1.06
N SER A 139 -17.30 23.74 1.05
CA SER A 139 -16.76 25.11 1.13
C SER A 139 -15.98 25.39 2.42
N ASN A 140 -16.38 24.79 3.55
CA ASN A 140 -15.66 24.93 4.82
C ASN A 140 -14.34 24.16 4.79
N ARG A 141 -14.38 22.92 4.31
CA ARG A 141 -13.21 22.02 4.22
C ARG A 141 -12.16 22.56 3.26
N GLU A 142 -12.59 23.18 2.16
CA GLU A 142 -11.70 23.85 1.22
C GLU A 142 -10.96 25.01 1.88
N LYS A 143 -11.65 25.85 2.67
CA LYS A 143 -11.02 26.95 3.43
C LYS A 143 -10.06 26.46 4.49
N GLU A 144 -10.33 25.30 5.09
CA GLU A 144 -9.44 24.64 6.05
C GLU A 144 -8.26 23.92 5.38
N GLY A 145 -8.22 23.86 4.05
CA GLY A 145 -7.17 23.18 3.29
C GLY A 145 -7.24 21.65 3.35
N GLN A 146 -8.39 21.08 3.73
CA GLN A 146 -8.57 19.64 3.87
C GLN A 146 -8.88 18.93 2.54
N LEU A 147 -9.18 19.69 1.47
CA LEU A 147 -9.52 19.18 0.14
C LEU A 147 -8.36 19.33 -0.85
N ASP A 148 -7.15 18.94 -0.43
CA ASP A 148 -5.96 19.02 -1.27
C ASP A 148 -5.87 17.87 -2.29
N GLU A 149 -4.86 17.92 -3.16
CA GLU A 149 -4.62 16.89 -4.19
C GLU A 149 -4.45 15.49 -3.58
N SER A 150 -3.89 15.42 -2.36
CA SER A 150 -3.70 14.15 -1.68
C SER A 150 -5.03 13.54 -1.24
N PHE A 151 -5.94 14.34 -0.68
CA PHE A 151 -7.29 13.91 -0.34
C PHE A 151 -8.05 13.45 -1.60
N LEU A 152 -8.01 14.24 -2.68
CA LEU A 152 -8.71 13.91 -3.93
C LEU A 152 -8.20 12.60 -4.56
N SER A 153 -6.88 12.40 -4.54
CA SER A 153 -6.25 11.16 -5.01
C SER A 153 -6.69 9.95 -4.19
N GLU A 154 -6.76 10.08 -2.85
CA GLU A 154 -7.20 9.03 -1.94
C GLU A 154 -8.66 8.65 -2.18
N VAL A 155 -9.57 9.64 -2.22
CA VAL A 155 -10.99 9.40 -2.49
C VAL A 155 -11.19 8.71 -3.84
N ASN A 156 -10.51 9.17 -4.89
CA ASN A 156 -10.58 8.54 -6.21
C ASN A 156 -10.05 7.09 -6.20
N ALA A 157 -8.98 6.81 -5.45
CA ALA A 157 -8.46 5.45 -5.29
C ALA A 157 -9.49 4.54 -4.60
N GLN A 158 -10.09 5.00 -3.51
CA GLN A 158 -11.12 4.25 -2.78
C GLN A 158 -12.35 3.94 -3.64
N LEU A 159 -12.84 4.91 -4.41
CA LEU A 159 -13.99 4.71 -5.32
C LEU A 159 -13.68 3.64 -6.38
N ARG A 160 -12.47 3.61 -6.93
CA ARG A 160 -12.06 2.59 -7.91
C ARG A 160 -11.99 1.19 -7.31
N LEU A 161 -11.53 1.06 -6.06
CA LEU A 161 -11.47 -0.23 -5.38
C LEU A 161 -12.87 -0.81 -5.10
N LYS A 162 -13.86 0.04 -4.85
CA LYS A 162 -15.25 -0.35 -4.57
C LYS A 162 -16.13 -0.57 -5.81
N THR A 163 -15.62 -0.24 -7.00
CA THR A 163 -16.34 -0.39 -8.28
C THR A 163 -15.96 -1.69 -9.03
N LYS A 164 -15.06 -2.51 -8.48
CA LYS A 164 -14.72 -3.85 -9.00
C LYS A 164 -15.49 -4.94 -8.26
#